data_AF-A0A3B8HU46-F1
#
_entry.id   AF-A0A3B8HU46-F1
#
_cell.length_a   1.000
_cell.length_b   1.000
_cell.length_c   1.000
_cell.angle_alpha   90.00
_cell.angle_beta   90.00
_cell.angle_gamma   90.00
#
_symmetry.space_group_name_H-M   'P 1'
#
loop_
_entity.id
_entity.type
_entity.pdbx_description
1 polymer ?
#
loop_
_entity_poly.entity_id
_entity_poly.type
_entity_poly.pdbx_seq_one_letter_code
_entity_poly.pdbx_strand_id
1 'polypeptide(L)' 'DIISAIIADEAAIGMINRKTTAVRIIPAPGKSEGDWVEFGGLLGRAPVMKINTYSPQRFVARKGRIPAPIHALNN' A
#
# COMPACT_ATOMS: atom_id res chain seq x y z
N ASP A 1 -3.35 -4.31 9.61
CA ASP A 1 -1.95 -3.84 9.79
C ASP A 1 -1.15 -3.86 8.49
N ILE A 2 -0.99 -5.01 7.81
CA ILE A 2 -0.20 -5.08 6.56
C ILE A 2 -0.73 -4.15 5.47
N ILE A 3 -2.03 -4.20 5.16
CA ILE A 3 -2.65 -3.32 4.15
C ILE A 3 -2.45 -1.83 4.51
N SER A 4 -2.61 -1.49 5.79
CA SER A 4 -2.39 -0.13 6.29
C SER A 4 -0.95 0.33 6.11
N ALA A 5 0.03 -0.56 6.29
CA ALA A 5 1.44 -0.26 6.06
C ALA A 5 1.72 0.00 4.57
N ILE A 6 1.19 -0.83 3.67
CA ILE A 6 1.33 -0.62 2.22
C ILE A 6 0.73 0.73 1.80
N ILE A 7 -0.45 1.08 2.34
CA ILE A 7 -1.09 2.37 2.06
C ILE A 7 -0.25 3.53 2.62
N ALA A 8 0.31 3.37 3.83
CA ALA A 8 1.14 4.39 4.45
C ALA A 8 2.42 4.68 3.66
N ASP A 9 3.07 3.65 3.11
CA ASP A 9 4.27 3.79 2.27
C ASP A 9 3.96 4.59 1.00
N GLU A 10 2.90 4.23 0.26
CA GLU A 10 2.52 4.94 -0.96
C GLU A 10 2.07 6.39 -0.69
N ALA A 11 1.35 6.60 0.41
CA ALA A 11 0.95 7.94 0.85
C ALA A 11 2.17 8.79 1.23
N ALA A 12 3.19 8.22 1.87
CA ALA A 12 4.43 8.91 2.20
C ALA A 12 5.21 9.30 0.94
N ILE A 13 5.30 8.40 -0.06
CA ILE A 13 5.91 8.70 -1.36
C ILE A 13 5.20 9.87 -2.03
N GLY A 14 3.86 9.85 -2.08
CA GLY A 14 3.07 10.93 -2.66
C GLY A 14 3.23 12.25 -1.93
N MET A 15 3.14 12.22 -0.59
CA MET A 15 3.27 13.38 0.29
C MET A 15 4.64 14.07 0.16
N ILE A 16 5.74 13.30 0.18
CA ILE A 16 7.10 13.87 0.08
C ILE A 16 7.36 14.42 -1.32
N ASN A 17 6.89 13.74 -2.37
CA ASN A 17 7.18 14.13 -3.75
C ASN A 17 6.14 15.08 -4.36
N ARG A 18 5.14 15.52 -3.60
CA ARG A 18 4.02 16.34 -4.11
C ARG A 18 3.32 15.69 -5.30
N LYS A 19 3.17 14.37 -5.27
CA LYS A 19 2.48 13.58 -6.31
C LYS A 19 1.19 13.02 -5.77
N THR A 20 0.17 13.01 -6.61
CA THR A 20 -1.05 12.26 -6.35
C THR A 20 -0.75 10.78 -6.56
N THR A 21 -0.77 10.02 -5.48
CA THR A 21 -0.62 8.57 -5.49
C THR A 21 -1.90 7.89 -5.04
N ALA A 22 -2.08 6.63 -5.43
CA ALA A 22 -3.25 5.85 -5.08
C ALA A 22 -2.88 4.38 -4.93
N VAL A 23 -3.50 3.70 -3.96
CA VAL A 23 -3.34 2.27 -3.73
C VAL A 23 -4.65 1.56 -4.03
N ARG A 24 -4.59 0.53 -4.88
CA ARG A 24 -5.69 -0.42 -5.07
C ARG A 24 -5.19 -1.82 -4.72
N ILE A 25 -5.61 -2.32 -3.57
CA ILE A 25 -5.32 -3.69 -3.12
C ILE A 25 -6.59 -4.51 -3.22
N ILE A 26 -6.48 -5.70 -3.82
CA ILE A 26 -7.58 -6.65 -3.94
C ILE A 26 -7.21 -7.92 -3.18
N PRO A 27 -7.83 -8.19 -2.01
CA PRO A 27 -7.67 -9.47 -1.34
C PRO A 27 -8.19 -10.61 -2.22
N ALA A 28 -7.45 -11.71 -2.28
CA ALA A 28 -7.82 -12.90 -3.04
C ALA A 28 -7.97 -14.11 -2.10
N PRO A 29 -9.12 -14.24 -1.40
CA PRO A 29 -9.33 -15.36 -0.48
C PRO A 29 -9.23 -16.71 -1.18
N GLY A 30 -8.55 -17.67 -0.55
CA GLY A 30 -8.39 -19.03 -1.10
C GLY A 30 -7.35 -19.15 -2.22
N LYS A 31 -6.58 -18.10 -2.49
CA LYS A 31 -5.47 -18.10 -3.46
C LYS A 31 -4.14 -17.95 -2.75
N SER A 32 -3.09 -18.53 -3.34
CA SER A 32 -1.71 -18.50 -2.85
C SER A 32 -0.84 -17.59 -3.72
N GLU A 33 0.36 -17.24 -3.24
CA GLU A 33 1.34 -16.47 -4.02
C GLU A 33 1.61 -17.16 -5.38
N GLY A 34 1.60 -16.38 -6.46
CA GLY A 34 1.79 -16.89 -7.83
C GLY A 34 0.52 -17.40 -8.51
N ASP A 35 -0.57 -17.61 -7.78
CA ASP A 35 -1.86 -17.92 -8.40
C ASP A 35 -2.39 -16.73 -9.20
N TRP A 36 -3.34 -17.00 -10.09
CA TRP A 36 -4.06 -15.96 -10.83
C TRP A 36 -5.47 -15.75 -10.29
N VAL A 37 -5.87 -14.48 -10.23
CA VAL A 37 -7.25 -14.04 -9.97
C VAL A 37 -7.84 -13.54 -11.27
N GLU A 38 -8.97 -14.11 -11.65
CA GLU A 38 -9.77 -13.71 -12.81
C GLU A 38 -10.90 -12.80 -12.32
N PHE A 39 -10.90 -11.54 -12.77
CA PHE A 39 -11.96 -10.58 -12.47
C PHE A 39 -13.01 -10.53 -13.59
N GLY A 40 -12.74 -11.20 -14.72
CA GLY A 40 -13.63 -11.33 -15.86
C GLY A 40 -13.67 -10.09 -16.76
N GLY A 41 -14.22 -10.29 -17.96
CA GLY A 41 -14.60 -9.22 -18.90
C GLY A 41 -13.60 -8.07 -19.01
N LEU A 42 -14.06 -6.85 -18.70
CA LEU A 42 -13.31 -5.59 -18.80
C LEU A 42 -12.19 -5.44 -17.76
N LEU A 43 -12.25 -6.17 -16.64
CA LEU A 43 -11.30 -6.03 -15.53
C LEU A 43 -10.09 -6.96 -15.65
N GLY A 44 -10.20 -8.00 -16.50
CA GLY A 44 -9.12 -8.92 -16.82
C GLY A 44 -8.67 -9.79 -15.64
N ARG A 45 -7.39 -10.14 -15.62
CA ARG A 45 -6.77 -11.01 -14.61
C ARG A 45 -5.49 -10.43 -14.06
N ALA A 46 -5.16 -10.73 -12.81
CA ALA A 46 -3.91 -10.34 -12.19
C ALA A 46 -3.31 -11.49 -11.35
N PRO A 47 -1.97 -11.58 -11.26
CA PRO A 47 -1.32 -12.55 -10.39
C PRO A 47 -1.40 -12.11 -8.93
N VAL A 48 -1.49 -13.07 -8.01
CA VAL A 48 -1.37 -12.85 -6.57
C VAL A 48 0.11 -12.63 -6.26
N MET A 49 0.42 -11.40 -5.86
CA MET A 49 1.79 -10.99 -5.53
C MET A 49 2.17 -11.44 -4.12
N LYS A 50 3.45 -11.82 -3.97
CA LYS A 50 4.05 -12.03 -2.66
C LYS A 50 3.97 -10.76 -1.81
N ILE A 51 3.64 -10.93 -0.54
CA ILE A 51 3.64 -9.83 0.44
C ILE A 51 4.76 -10.02 1.46
N ASN A 52 5.21 -8.92 2.03
CA ASN A 52 6.13 -8.98 3.17
C ASN A 52 5.39 -9.53 4.41
N THR A 53 5.98 -10.54 5.07
CA THR A 53 5.42 -11.19 6.26
C THR A 53 5.89 -10.58 7.58
N TYR A 54 6.83 -9.63 7.55
CA TYR A 54 7.24 -8.88 8.73
C TYR A 54 6.09 -8.03 9.26
N SER A 55 6.05 -7.90 10.58
CA SER A 55 4.95 -7.31 11.35
C SER A 55 5.05 -5.77 11.43
N PRO A 56 4.15 -4.98 10.78
CA PRO A 56 4.09 -3.52 10.95
C PRO A 56 3.23 -3.07 12.15
N GLN A 57 2.73 -4.00 12.95
CA GLN A 57 1.77 -3.85 14.05
C GLN A 57 2.14 -2.66 14.95
N ARG A 58 3.40 -2.60 15.40
CA ARG A 58 3.88 -1.53 16.29
C ARG A 58 3.80 -0.14 15.64
N PHE A 59 4.07 -0.04 14.35
CA PHE A 59 4.02 1.24 13.64
C PHE A 59 2.56 1.68 13.43
N VAL A 60 1.72 0.78 12.92
CA VAL A 60 0.28 1.05 12.67
C VAL A 60 -0.45 1.40 13.97
N ALA A 61 -0.11 0.73 15.08
CA ALA A 61 -0.71 0.96 16.39
C ALA A 61 -0.41 2.35 16.99
N ARG A 62 0.61 3.08 16.50
CA ARG A 62 0.91 4.45 16.98
C ARG A 62 -0.26 5.41 16.72
N LYS A 63 -1.04 5.18 15.66
CA LYS A 63 -2.17 6.04 15.25
C LYS A 63 -1.75 7.52 15.20
N GLY A 64 -2.71 8.44 15.22
CA GLY A 64 -2.45 9.89 15.22
C GLY A 64 -2.29 10.48 13.81
N ARG A 65 -1.53 11.57 13.71
CA ARG A 65 -1.37 12.36 12.49
C ARG A 65 0.10 12.47 12.11
N ILE A 66 0.41 12.11 10.87
CA ILE A 66 1.71 12.42 10.26
C ILE A 66 1.64 13.89 9.79
N PRO A 67 2.50 14.78 10.32
CA PRO A 67 2.48 16.19 9.94
C PRO A 67 2.97 16.39 8.50
N ALA A 68 2.68 17.56 7.93
CA ALA A 68 3.16 17.93 6.61
C ALA A 68 4.71 17.99 6.60
N PRO A 69 5.34 17.68 5.46
CA PRO A 69 6.79 17.71 5.32
C PRO A 69 7.32 19.14 5.41
N ILE A 70 8.52 19.32 5.97
CA ILE A 70 9.16 20.62 6.12
C ILE A 70 9.68 21.08 4.75
N HIS A 71 9.13 22.18 4.23
CA HIS A 71 9.52 22.72 2.92
C HIS A 71 10.88 23.43 2.90
N ALA A 72 11.44 23.77 4.07
CA ALA A 72 12.66 24.58 4.19
C ALA A 72 13.96 23.84 3.83
N LEU A 73 13.94 22.51 3.70
CA LEU A 73 15.11 21.70 3.36
C LEU A 73 15.25 21.41 1.85
N ASN A 74 14.43 22.07 1.01
CA ASN A 74 14.48 21.94 -0.45
C ASN A 74 15.21 23.11 -1.14
N ASN A 75 16.14 23.78 -0.45
CA ASN A 75 16.99 24.84 -1.02
C ASN A 75 18.19 24.27 -1.78
#